data_AF-A0AAU5PBS3-F1
#
_entry.id   AF-A0AAU5PBS3-F1
#
_cell.length_a   1.000
_cell.length_b   1.000
_cell.length_c   1.000
_cell.angle_alpha   90.00
_cell.angle_beta   90.00
_cell.angle_gamma   90.00
#
_symmetry.space_group_name_H-M   'P 1'
#
loop_
_entity.id
_entity.type
_entity.pdbx_description
1 polymer ?
#
loop_
_entity_poly.entity_id
_entity_poly.type
_entity_poly.pdbx_seq_one_letter_code
_entity_poly.pdbx_strand_id
1 'polypeptide(L)'
;MHRRLATGLAASTLALAAVVATATAAGAAPADKPQVLSSWTQTSASSYNLWAAARANQAAWSAYTFDWTTDYCSDSPDNPFGFPFATSCARHDFGYRNYKAANAFDANKSRLDSAFYEDLKRVCAGYSGATATTCNSTAWTYYQAVKVFG
;
A
#
# COMPACT_ATOMS: atom_id res chain seq x y z
N MET A 1 76.79 28.08 -34.88
CA MET A 1 75.52 28.35 -34.19
C MET A 1 74.43 27.49 -34.83
N HIS A 2 73.53 26.94 -34.02
CA HIS A 2 72.14 26.49 -34.28
C HIS A 2 71.84 25.14 -33.61
N ARG A 3 71.37 25.25 -32.36
CA ARG A 3 70.57 24.23 -31.65
C ARG A 3 69.31 23.93 -32.46
N ARG A 4 68.89 22.66 -32.50
CA ARG A 4 67.47 22.29 -32.69
C ARG A 4 67.10 21.17 -31.72
N LEU A 5 66.18 21.51 -30.83
CA LEU A 5 65.38 20.62 -29.98
C LEU A 5 64.10 20.27 -30.76
N ALA A 6 63.62 19.03 -30.65
CA ALA A 6 62.22 18.66 -30.86
C ALA A 6 61.97 17.32 -30.14
N THR A 7 61.51 17.35 -28.87
CA THR A 7 60.10 17.24 -28.42
C THR A 7 59.41 15.94 -28.84
N GLY A 8 59.27 15.04 -27.86
CA GLY A 8 58.54 13.77 -27.97
C GLY A 8 57.02 13.95 -27.92
N LEU A 9 56.32 12.96 -28.49
CA LEU A 9 54.87 12.82 -28.44
C LEU A 9 54.56 11.49 -27.73
N ALA A 10 54.06 11.58 -26.50
CA ALA A 10 53.43 10.46 -25.80
C ALA A 10 51.98 10.36 -26.29
N ALA A 11 51.62 9.23 -26.88
CA ALA A 11 50.25 8.95 -27.32
C ALA A 11 49.46 8.32 -26.15
N SER A 12 48.53 9.08 -25.57
CA SER A 12 47.61 8.62 -24.54
C SER A 12 46.41 7.93 -25.20
N THR A 13 46.31 6.60 -25.12
CA THR A 13 45.11 5.87 -25.58
C THR A 13 44.01 5.94 -24.52
N LEU A 14 42.99 6.77 -24.73
CA LEU A 14 41.74 6.72 -23.96
C LEU A 14 40.94 5.48 -24.39
N ALA A 15 40.76 4.51 -23.49
CA ALA A 15 39.80 3.43 -23.66
C ALA A 15 38.41 3.91 -23.18
N LEU A 16 37.45 4.07 -24.10
CA LEU A 16 36.06 4.40 -23.79
C LEU A 16 35.31 3.11 -23.40
N ALA A 17 35.04 2.91 -22.12
CA ALA A 17 34.16 1.84 -21.66
C ALA A 17 32.70 2.25 -21.92
N ALA A 18 32.08 1.70 -22.96
CA ALA A 18 30.65 1.87 -23.22
C ALA A 18 29.84 1.04 -22.21
N VAL A 19 29.41 1.66 -21.11
CA VAL A 19 28.42 1.07 -20.21
C VAL A 19 27.06 1.16 -20.90
N VAL A 20 26.61 0.07 -21.51
CA VAL A 20 25.23 -0.04 -22.00
C VAL A 20 24.33 -0.21 -20.79
N ALA A 21 23.82 0.89 -20.26
CA ALA A 21 22.75 0.88 -19.28
C ALA A 21 21.45 0.46 -20.00
N THR A 22 21.05 -0.80 -19.87
CA THR A 22 19.69 -1.22 -20.22
C THR A 22 18.73 -0.59 -19.22
N ALA A 23 18.18 0.58 -19.56
CA ALA A 23 17.00 1.09 -18.88
C ALA A 23 15.87 0.11 -19.16
N THR A 24 15.61 -0.81 -18.23
CA THR A 24 14.38 -1.59 -18.25
C THR A 24 13.23 -0.60 -18.18
N ALA A 25 12.49 -0.43 -19.27
CA ALA A 25 11.25 0.33 -19.24
C ALA A 25 10.41 -0.23 -18.08
N ALA A 26 10.01 0.64 -17.15
CA ALA A 26 9.06 0.27 -16.12
C ALA A 26 7.80 -0.22 -16.85
N GLY A 27 7.57 -1.53 -16.82
CA GLY A 27 6.39 -2.12 -17.43
C GLY A 27 5.15 -1.48 -16.81
N ALA A 28 4.20 -1.06 -17.64
CA ALA A 28 2.90 -0.64 -17.13
C ALA A 28 2.32 -1.77 -16.27
N ALA A 29 1.68 -1.41 -15.16
CA ALA A 29 1.01 -2.40 -14.32
C ALA A 29 -0.01 -3.21 -15.17
N PRO A 30 -0.29 -4.46 -14.80
CA PRO A 30 -1.30 -5.27 -15.47
C PRO A 30 -2.62 -4.53 -15.67
N ALA A 31 -3.25 -4.74 -16.83
CA ALA A 31 -4.47 -4.03 -17.22
C ALA A 31 -5.66 -4.31 -16.29
N ASP A 32 -5.63 -5.42 -15.55
CA ASP A 32 -6.61 -5.85 -14.57
C ASP A 32 -6.36 -5.27 -13.16
N LYS A 33 -5.35 -4.41 -12.96
CA LYS A 33 -5.06 -3.76 -11.67
C LYS A 33 -6.30 -3.13 -11.01
N PRO A 34 -7.19 -2.40 -11.71
CA PRO A 34 -8.42 -1.86 -11.10
C PRO A 34 -9.37 -2.95 -10.58
N GLN A 35 -9.49 -4.07 -11.29
CA GLN A 35 -10.34 -5.20 -10.94
C GLN A 35 -9.79 -5.93 -9.72
N VAL A 36 -8.48 -6.15 -9.67
CA VAL A 36 -7.79 -6.73 -8.51
C VAL A 36 -7.96 -5.82 -7.28
N LEU A 37 -7.70 -4.51 -7.42
CA LEU A 37 -7.90 -3.53 -6.35
C LEU A 37 -9.34 -3.54 -5.82
N SER A 38 -10.32 -3.55 -6.72
CA SER A 38 -11.73 -3.63 -6.36
C SER A 38 -12.04 -4.94 -5.61
N SER A 39 -11.51 -6.07 -6.07
CA SER A 39 -11.76 -7.39 -5.46
C SER A 39 -11.27 -7.51 -4.02
N TRP A 40 -10.26 -6.72 -3.63
CA TRP A 40 -9.66 -6.70 -2.29
C TRP A 40 -10.27 -5.65 -1.34
N THR A 41 -11.13 -4.79 -1.87
CA THR A 41 -11.70 -3.64 -1.15
C THR A 41 -13.23 -3.66 -1.07
N GLN A 42 -13.81 -4.86 -1.09
CA GLN A 42 -15.23 -5.07 -0.78
C GLN A 42 -15.43 -5.31 0.72
N THR A 43 -16.68 -5.21 1.16
CA THR A 43 -17.09 -5.38 2.57
C THR A 43 -17.10 -6.85 3.03
N SER A 44 -17.12 -7.79 2.09
CA SER A 44 -17.24 -9.22 2.36
C SER A 44 -15.99 -9.81 3.03
N ALA A 45 -16.19 -10.87 3.80
CA ALA A 45 -15.10 -11.65 4.38
C ALA A 45 -14.20 -12.28 3.30
N SER A 46 -14.77 -12.68 2.15
CA SER A 46 -13.99 -13.22 1.03
C SER A 46 -13.00 -12.19 0.48
N SER A 47 -13.42 -10.94 0.33
CA SER A 47 -12.57 -9.84 -0.13
C SER A 47 -11.44 -9.55 0.86
N TYR A 48 -11.76 -9.50 2.15
CA TYR A 48 -10.76 -9.38 3.22
C TYR A 48 -9.74 -10.53 3.16
N ASN A 49 -10.19 -11.78 3.03
CA ASN A 49 -9.31 -12.95 3.00
C ASN A 49 -8.38 -12.95 1.77
N LEU A 50 -8.89 -12.54 0.60
CA LEU A 50 -8.07 -12.39 -0.62
C LEU A 50 -6.99 -11.31 -0.42
N TRP A 51 -7.36 -10.16 0.14
CA TRP A 51 -6.40 -9.11 0.46
C TRP A 51 -5.36 -9.57 1.49
N ALA A 52 -5.79 -10.27 2.55
CA ALA A 52 -4.90 -10.76 3.59
C ALA A 52 -3.88 -11.77 3.04
N ALA A 53 -4.33 -12.68 2.17
CA ALA A 53 -3.45 -13.61 1.47
C ALA A 53 -2.46 -12.88 0.55
N ALA A 54 -2.92 -11.85 -0.19
CA ALA A 54 -2.05 -11.04 -1.03
C ALA A 54 -1.02 -10.25 -0.22
N ARG A 55 -1.42 -9.66 0.91
CA ARG A 55 -0.52 -8.97 1.85
C ARG A 55 0.53 -9.89 2.44
N ALA A 56 0.21 -11.15 2.70
CA ALA A 56 1.16 -12.14 3.19
C ALA A 56 2.19 -12.57 2.11
N ASN A 57 1.92 -12.29 0.83
CA ASN A 57 2.76 -12.67 -0.30
C ASN A 57 2.90 -11.52 -1.32
N GLN A 58 3.31 -10.33 -0.87
CA GLN A 58 3.36 -9.12 -1.71
C GLN A 58 4.26 -9.28 -2.94
N ALA A 59 5.33 -10.07 -2.82
CA ALA A 59 6.27 -10.31 -3.92
C ALA A 59 5.58 -10.90 -5.17
N ALA A 60 4.58 -11.78 -4.97
CA ALA A 60 3.78 -12.34 -6.05
C ALA A 60 2.92 -11.29 -6.79
N TRP A 61 2.70 -10.12 -6.17
CA TRP A 61 1.91 -9.01 -6.72
C TRP A 61 2.77 -7.81 -7.12
N SER A 62 4.10 -7.95 -7.16
CA SER A 62 5.05 -6.87 -7.47
C SER A 62 4.78 -6.17 -8.81
N ALA A 63 4.34 -6.92 -9.83
CA ALA A 63 3.97 -6.37 -11.14
C ALA A 63 2.83 -5.34 -11.05
N TYR A 64 1.95 -5.44 -10.06
CA TYR A 64 0.83 -4.53 -9.87
C TYR A 64 1.24 -3.21 -9.22
N THR A 65 2.45 -3.09 -8.66
CA THR A 65 2.93 -1.85 -8.03
C THR A 65 1.91 -1.23 -7.06
N PHE A 66 1.26 -2.07 -6.25
CA PHE A 66 0.37 -1.60 -5.20
C PHE A 66 1.16 -0.93 -4.07
N ASP A 67 0.59 0.12 -3.50
CA ASP A 67 1.09 0.71 -2.27
C ASP A 67 0.66 -0.18 -1.08
N TRP A 68 1.62 -0.84 -0.44
CA TRP A 68 1.43 -1.68 0.74
C TRP A 68 1.79 -0.97 2.05
N THR A 69 2.18 0.31 1.99
CA THR A 69 2.54 1.07 3.19
C THR A 69 1.32 1.25 4.10
N THR A 70 1.58 1.23 5.40
CA THR A 70 0.57 1.43 6.42
C THR A 70 1.24 1.99 7.67
N ASP A 71 0.52 2.87 8.36
CA ASP A 71 0.86 3.31 9.72
C ASP A 71 -0.05 2.61 10.75
N TYR A 72 -0.75 1.57 10.31
CA TYR A 72 -1.75 0.82 11.08
C TYR A 72 -2.83 1.76 11.62
N CYS A 73 -3.07 1.78 12.93
CA CYS A 73 -4.12 2.60 13.52
C CYS A 73 -3.53 3.85 14.20
N SER A 74 -2.40 4.39 13.71
CA SER A 74 -1.67 5.46 14.41
C SER A 74 -2.45 6.75 14.55
N ASP A 75 -3.25 7.12 13.54
CA ASP A 75 -4.13 8.31 13.56
C ASP A 75 -5.57 7.96 13.95
N SER A 76 -5.80 6.77 14.53
CA SER A 76 -7.12 6.34 14.96
C SER A 76 -7.44 6.83 16.38
N PRO A 77 -8.74 6.94 16.75
CA PRO A 77 -9.14 7.19 18.13
C PRO A 77 -8.56 6.18 19.12
N ASP A 78 -8.54 6.52 20.41
CA ASP A 78 -8.03 5.63 21.45
C ASP A 78 -8.74 4.26 21.45
N ASN A 79 -7.95 3.20 21.64
CA ASN A 79 -8.41 1.82 21.84
C ASN A 79 -7.93 1.31 23.20
N PRO A 80 -8.54 1.79 24.31
CA PRO A 80 -8.06 1.53 25.66
C PRO A 80 -8.14 0.06 26.09
N PHE A 81 -8.94 -0.74 25.38
CA PHE A 81 -9.11 -2.17 25.63
C PHE A 81 -8.23 -3.05 24.73
N GLY A 82 -7.43 -2.44 23.84
CA GLY A 82 -6.44 -3.15 23.04
C GLY A 82 -7.02 -4.15 22.03
N PHE A 83 -8.21 -3.89 21.48
CA PHE A 83 -8.79 -4.76 20.45
C PHE A 83 -7.86 -4.83 19.22
N PRO A 84 -7.61 -6.02 18.64
CA PRO A 84 -6.59 -6.18 17.60
C PRO A 84 -7.08 -5.69 16.23
N PHE A 85 -7.20 -4.38 16.06
CA PHE A 85 -7.70 -3.72 14.84
C PHE A 85 -6.63 -3.43 13.79
N ALA A 86 -5.35 -3.69 14.09
CA ALA A 86 -4.22 -3.34 13.23
C ALA A 86 -4.39 -3.83 11.78
N THR A 87 -4.82 -5.08 11.57
CA THR A 87 -5.00 -5.62 10.21
C THR A 87 -6.17 -4.95 9.46
N SER A 88 -7.24 -4.58 10.16
CA SER A 88 -8.36 -3.83 9.59
C SER A 88 -7.90 -2.44 9.13
N CYS A 89 -7.16 -1.71 9.97
CA CYS A 89 -6.59 -0.41 9.61
C CYS A 89 -5.64 -0.53 8.41
N ALA A 90 -4.80 -1.57 8.39
CA ALA A 90 -3.86 -1.77 7.31
C ALA A 90 -4.52 -2.09 5.95
N ARG A 91 -5.73 -2.68 5.93
CA ARG A 91 -6.52 -2.84 4.70
C ARG A 91 -7.20 -1.54 4.28
N HIS A 92 -7.65 -0.74 5.25
CA HIS A 92 -8.20 0.59 4.99
C HIS A 92 -7.15 1.50 4.34
N ASP A 93 -5.94 1.55 4.89
CA ASP A 93 -4.78 2.26 4.33
C ASP A 93 -4.48 1.82 2.90
N PHE A 94 -4.42 0.50 2.68
CA PHE A 94 -4.20 -0.06 1.35
C PHE A 94 -5.25 0.46 0.36
N GLY A 95 -6.53 0.42 0.73
CA GLY A 95 -7.60 0.97 -0.09
C GLY A 95 -7.40 2.46 -0.37
N TYR A 96 -7.24 3.25 0.67
CA TYR A 96 -7.08 4.70 0.59
C TYR A 96 -5.93 5.12 -0.34
N ARG A 97 -4.74 4.57 -0.10
CA ARG A 97 -3.52 4.94 -0.84
C ARG A 97 -3.62 4.56 -2.31
N ASN A 98 -4.09 3.35 -2.61
CA ASN A 98 -4.19 2.88 -3.99
C ASN A 98 -5.32 3.56 -4.77
N TYR A 99 -6.47 3.86 -4.14
CA TYR A 99 -7.53 4.62 -4.81
C TYR A 99 -7.19 6.10 -4.99
N LYS A 100 -6.41 6.72 -4.07
CA LYS A 100 -5.84 8.06 -4.27
C LYS A 100 -4.84 8.08 -5.43
N ALA A 101 -3.93 7.12 -5.48
CA ALA A 101 -2.98 6.98 -6.59
C ALA A 101 -3.66 6.74 -7.95
N ALA A 102 -4.84 6.09 -7.96
CA ALA A 102 -5.65 5.87 -9.14
C ALA A 102 -6.60 7.05 -9.49
N ASN A 103 -6.54 8.17 -8.75
CA ASN A 103 -7.44 9.31 -8.89
C ASN A 103 -8.93 8.93 -8.88
N ALA A 104 -9.29 7.94 -8.06
CA ALA A 104 -10.63 7.37 -7.95
C ALA A 104 -11.11 7.30 -6.48
N PHE A 105 -10.46 8.05 -5.59
CA PHE A 105 -10.71 7.99 -4.15
C PHE A 105 -12.15 8.37 -3.78
N ASP A 106 -12.62 9.54 -4.19
CA ASP A 106 -13.92 10.09 -3.74
C ASP A 106 -15.09 9.15 -4.07
N ALA A 107 -15.07 8.56 -5.27
CA ALA A 107 -16.10 7.62 -5.72
C ALA A 107 -16.09 6.28 -4.94
N ASN A 108 -14.98 5.94 -4.28
CA ASN A 108 -14.79 4.65 -3.62
C ASN A 108 -14.73 4.77 -2.10
N LYS A 109 -14.42 5.95 -1.54
CA LYS A 109 -14.21 6.21 -0.11
C LYS A 109 -15.28 5.59 0.77
N SER A 110 -16.55 5.83 0.47
CA SER A 110 -17.65 5.29 1.27
C SER A 110 -17.64 3.76 1.36
N ARG A 111 -17.26 3.05 0.29
CA ARG A 111 -17.13 1.58 0.32
C ARG A 111 -15.92 1.16 1.15
N LEU A 112 -14.80 1.88 1.05
CA LEU A 112 -13.58 1.59 1.81
C LEU A 112 -13.83 1.73 3.32
N ASP A 113 -14.50 2.80 3.74
CA ASP A 113 -14.86 3.04 5.13
C ASP A 113 -15.83 1.96 5.65
N SER A 114 -16.82 1.57 4.83
CA SER A 114 -17.71 0.46 5.17
C SER A 114 -16.97 -0.88 5.26
N ALA A 115 -16.02 -1.14 4.37
CA ALA A 115 -15.22 -2.37 4.39
C ALA A 115 -14.34 -2.45 5.63
N PHE A 116 -13.75 -1.31 6.05
CA PHE A 116 -13.05 -1.17 7.31
C PHE A 116 -13.96 -1.48 8.50
N TYR A 117 -15.15 -0.90 8.57
CA TYR A 117 -16.08 -1.16 9.66
C TYR A 117 -16.48 -2.64 9.75
N GLU A 118 -16.72 -3.30 8.61
CA GLU A 118 -17.03 -4.73 8.59
C GLU A 118 -15.84 -5.60 9.02
N ASP A 119 -14.59 -5.18 8.77
CA ASP A 119 -13.41 -5.87 9.32
C ASP A 119 -13.33 -5.75 10.84
N LEU A 120 -13.55 -4.54 11.37
CA LEU A 120 -13.55 -4.31 12.82
C LEU A 120 -14.64 -5.14 13.51
N LYS A 121 -15.84 -5.19 12.93
CA LYS A 121 -16.93 -6.03 13.44
C LYS A 121 -16.59 -7.53 13.41
N ARG A 122 -15.84 -8.00 12.42
CA ARG A 122 -15.37 -9.39 12.37
C ARG A 122 -14.40 -9.71 13.50
N VAL A 123 -13.52 -8.78 13.88
CA VAL A 123 -12.72 -8.91 15.11
C VAL A 123 -13.65 -8.99 16.33
N CYS A 124 -14.65 -8.12 16.40
CA CYS A 124 -15.59 -8.09 17.52
C CYS A 124 -16.46 -9.34 17.66
N ALA A 125 -16.71 -10.07 16.57
CA ALA A 125 -17.43 -11.34 16.59
C ALA A 125 -16.67 -12.47 17.32
N GLY A 126 -15.39 -12.29 17.61
CA GLY A 126 -14.60 -13.20 18.46
C GLY A 126 -14.84 -13.03 19.97
N TYR A 127 -15.60 -12.00 20.37
CA TYR A 127 -15.93 -11.72 21.77
C TYR A 127 -17.41 -11.95 22.06
N SER A 128 -17.76 -12.02 23.33
CA SER A 128 -19.14 -12.14 23.81
C SER A 128 -19.43 -11.17 24.97
N GLY A 129 -20.71 -11.03 25.33
CA GLY A 129 -21.15 -10.22 26.47
C GLY A 129 -20.72 -8.75 26.38
N ALA A 130 -20.33 -8.18 27.52
CA ALA A 130 -19.91 -6.78 27.61
C ALA A 130 -18.71 -6.45 26.70
N THR A 131 -17.76 -7.38 26.57
CA THR A 131 -16.57 -7.19 25.72
C THR A 131 -16.95 -7.06 24.25
N ALA A 132 -17.93 -7.84 23.77
CA ALA A 132 -18.45 -7.69 22.40
C ALA A 132 -19.11 -6.31 22.20
N THR A 133 -19.90 -5.84 23.16
CA THR A 133 -20.51 -4.51 23.11
C THR A 133 -19.47 -3.41 23.06
N THR A 134 -18.46 -3.48 23.93
CA THR A 134 -17.36 -2.50 23.97
C THR A 134 -16.55 -2.53 22.67
N CYS A 135 -16.21 -3.70 22.14
CA CYS A 135 -15.51 -3.83 20.86
C CYS A 135 -16.30 -3.19 19.71
N ASN A 136 -17.59 -3.49 19.61
CA ASN A 136 -18.43 -2.91 18.55
C ASN A 136 -18.59 -1.39 18.70
N SER A 137 -18.63 -0.87 19.93
CA SER A 137 -18.62 0.57 20.20
C SER A 137 -17.32 1.23 19.73
N THR A 138 -16.15 0.66 20.08
CA THR A 138 -14.86 1.14 19.59
C THR A 138 -14.76 1.06 18.06
N ALA A 139 -15.23 -0.04 17.46
CA ALA A 139 -15.29 -0.21 16.01
C ALA A 139 -16.13 0.89 15.32
N TRP A 140 -17.26 1.24 15.92
CA TRP A 140 -18.12 2.32 15.41
C TRP A 140 -17.42 3.68 15.50
N THR A 141 -16.74 3.97 16.62
CA THR A 141 -15.96 5.22 16.77
C THR A 141 -14.87 5.34 15.70
N TYR A 142 -14.15 4.24 15.42
CA TYR A 142 -13.14 4.18 14.36
C TYR A 142 -13.74 4.47 12.98
N TYR A 143 -14.87 3.81 12.65
CA TYR A 143 -15.59 4.05 11.40
C TYR A 143 -16.04 5.50 11.24
N GLN A 144 -16.56 6.12 12.31
CA GLN A 144 -17.03 7.49 12.24
C GLN A 144 -15.88 8.50 12.08
N ALA A 145 -14.72 8.23 12.69
CA ALA A 145 -13.54 9.07 12.51
C ALA A 145 -13.12 9.15 11.03
N VAL A 146 -12.97 8.00 10.34
CA VAL A 146 -12.59 7.99 8.92
C VAL A 146 -13.69 8.52 8.01
N LYS A 147 -14.97 8.34 8.38
CA LYS A 147 -16.10 8.88 7.62
C LYS A 147 -16.11 10.41 7.60
N VAL A 148 -15.76 11.04 8.72
CA VAL A 148 -15.78 12.51 8.88
C VAL A 148 -14.47 13.16 8.44
N PHE A 149 -13.33 12.57 8.75
CA PHE A 149 -12.01 13.20 8.57
C PHE A 149 -11.12 12.57 7.49
N GLY A 150 -11.47 11.37 7.03
CA GLY A 150 -10.70 10.61 6.05
C GLY A 150 -10.89 11.06 4.61
#